data_AF-W3V4J0-F1
#
_entry.id   AF-W3V4J0-F1
#
_cell.length_a   1.000
_cell.length_b   1.000
_cell.length_c   1.000
_cell.angle_alpha   90.00
_cell.angle_beta   90.00
_cell.angle_gamma   90.00
#
_symmetry.space_group_name_H-M   'P 1'
#
loop_
_entity.id
_entity.type
_entity.pdbx_description
1 polymer ?
#
loop_
_entity_poly.entity_id
_entity_poly.type
_entity_poly.pdbx_seq_one_letter_code
_entity_poly.pdbx_strand_id
1 'polypeptide(L)'
;MLNEYVKDHGKKTKNNAEDPQNREINSNSLELSSTPPPPLPELFPNLPQERSPNNVGNNNPFKPKDENVLFTESGTVESEDWEISEQIKNYLGEGGFSTISKAIKEVLKKEDIKPLDPIGVTMKGIIEEMKKADEKYRQYKYNDEDITDNPIAWTNPDNGKIYIGINSPEYSHLNNRGESELNLAKIISTIIHESLHASSHQHKGLQSQTDTKADNLNYDEYVTDYFAREVYKQILPDKDYVTNYFTKGLDGKEIKIWGGNIVEFMIQSKHSSLEEIRQAYAEGKPFNKLDGKLLEDWKTYAKLGKIPDLPNQN
;
A
#
# COMPACT_ATOMS: atom_id res chain seq x y z
N MET A 1 -6.76 56.19 40.76
CA MET A 1 -5.30 56.12 40.51
C MET A 1 -4.96 54.64 40.37
N LEU A 2 -5.02 54.02 39.19
CA LEU A 2 -3.99 53.99 38.12
C LEU A 2 -2.60 53.59 38.64
N ASN A 3 -2.19 52.34 38.44
CA ASN A 3 -1.08 51.96 37.55
C ASN A 3 -0.87 50.44 37.45
N GLU A 4 -0.76 49.98 36.20
CA GLU A 4 -0.20 48.70 35.75
C GLU A 4 1.34 48.73 35.83
N TYR A 5 2.01 47.57 35.86
CA TYR A 5 3.18 47.29 35.02
C TYR A 5 3.51 45.79 34.94
N VAL A 6 3.67 45.33 33.70
CA VAL A 6 4.07 44.00 33.20
C VAL A 6 5.61 43.88 33.17
N LYS A 7 6.17 42.66 33.33
CA LYS A 7 7.27 42.11 32.50
C LYS A 7 7.61 40.63 32.79
N ASP A 8 8.32 40.07 31.82
CA ASP A 8 8.27 38.72 31.26
C ASP A 8 9.59 37.94 31.47
N HIS A 9 9.56 36.65 31.11
CA HIS A 9 10.63 35.75 30.65
C HIS A 9 11.52 34.97 31.65
N GLY A 10 11.61 33.64 31.39
CA GLY A 10 12.63 32.77 31.98
C GLY A 10 12.58 31.28 31.59
N LYS A 11 12.68 30.95 30.30
CA LYS A 11 13.03 29.62 29.75
C LYS A 11 14.35 29.10 30.38
N LYS A 12 14.42 27.82 30.76
CA LYS A 12 15.69 27.12 31.01
C LYS A 12 15.84 25.92 30.07
N THR A 13 16.77 26.07 29.13
CA THR A 13 17.43 25.01 28.36
C THR A 13 18.45 24.28 29.23
N LYS A 14 18.63 22.98 28.99
CA LYS A 14 19.86 22.26 29.34
C LYS A 14 20.29 21.43 28.14
N ASN A 15 21.29 21.96 27.43
CA ASN A 15 22.17 21.20 26.56
C ASN A 15 23.32 20.67 27.43
N ASN A 16 23.66 19.39 27.31
CA ASN A 16 24.99 18.89 27.64
C ASN A 16 25.55 18.27 26.36
N ALA A 17 26.67 18.85 25.90
CA ALA A 17 27.52 18.31 24.87
C ALA A 17 28.60 17.44 25.53
N GLU A 18 28.86 16.26 24.97
CA GLU A 18 30.13 15.55 25.15
C GLU A 18 30.68 15.14 23.77
N ASP A 19 32.00 15.27 23.67
CA ASP A 19 32.88 15.28 22.51
C ASP A 19 33.06 13.88 21.87
N PRO A 20 33.27 13.74 20.54
CA PRO A 20 33.34 12.46 19.87
C PRO A 20 34.80 12.07 19.62
N GLN A 21 35.32 11.08 20.34
CA GLN A 21 36.45 10.30 19.87
C GLN A 21 36.48 8.92 20.54
N ASN A 22 36.73 7.92 19.71
CA ASN A 22 37.05 6.54 20.08
C ASN A 22 35.85 5.63 20.42
N ARG A 23 35.29 4.99 19.39
CA ARG A 23 34.89 3.57 19.51
C ARG A 23 35.14 2.84 18.21
N GLU A 24 36.02 1.85 18.34
CA GLU A 24 36.45 0.90 17.35
C GLU A 24 35.27 0.19 16.70
N ILE A 25 35.40 -0.02 15.39
CA ILE A 25 34.53 -0.85 14.58
C ILE A 25 34.74 -2.30 15.03
N ASN A 26 33.87 -2.78 15.91
CA ASN A 26 33.73 -4.21 16.14
C ASN A 26 32.71 -4.74 15.13
N SER A 27 33.23 -5.13 13.97
CA SER A 27 32.53 -5.96 13.00
C SER A 27 32.26 -7.32 13.63
N ASN A 28 31.04 -7.59 14.08
CA ASN A 28 30.54 -8.95 14.25
C ASN A 28 29.02 -8.99 14.08
N SER A 29 28.61 -9.74 13.05
CA SER A 29 27.33 -10.42 12.82
C SER A 29 26.03 -9.71 13.20
N LEU A 30 25.33 -9.20 12.19
CA LEU A 30 23.86 -9.13 12.18
C LEU A 30 23.35 -10.02 11.05
N GLU A 31 23.24 -11.31 11.35
CA GLU A 31 22.33 -12.21 10.64
C GLU A 31 20.91 -11.78 11.01
N LEU A 32 20.20 -11.10 10.10
CA LEU A 32 18.76 -10.89 10.21
C LEU A 32 18.08 -12.20 9.79
N SER A 33 17.75 -13.00 10.81
CA SER A 33 17.00 -14.25 10.76
C SER A 33 15.71 -14.07 9.96
N SER A 34 15.70 -14.58 8.72
CA SER A 34 14.49 -14.87 7.98
C SER A 34 13.94 -16.21 8.47
N THR A 35 12.71 -16.21 8.99
CA THR A 35 12.04 -17.48 9.31
C THR A 35 11.74 -18.24 8.02
N PRO A 36 12.10 -19.54 7.90
CA PRO A 36 11.84 -20.33 6.71
C PRO A 36 10.36 -20.77 6.65
N PRO A 37 9.77 -20.94 5.45
CA PRO A 37 8.45 -21.52 5.30
C PRO A 37 8.46 -23.04 5.61
N PRO A 38 7.32 -23.63 6.01
CA PRO A 38 7.23 -25.05 6.36
C PRO A 38 7.42 -25.96 5.13
N PRO A 39 8.06 -27.14 5.26
CA PRO A 39 8.29 -28.07 4.14
C PRO A 39 7.08 -28.98 3.91
N LEU A 40 6.91 -29.51 2.69
CA LEU A 40 6.38 -30.86 2.33
C LEU A 40 5.90 -30.91 0.85
N PRO A 41 5.74 -32.10 0.23
CA PRO A 41 6.71 -33.13 -0.15
C PRO A 41 7.02 -33.13 -1.67
N GLU A 42 8.21 -33.60 -2.05
CA GLU A 42 8.62 -33.81 -3.45
C GLU A 42 7.82 -34.92 -4.13
N LEU A 43 7.39 -34.69 -5.39
CA LEU A 43 7.22 -35.73 -6.43
C LEU A 43 7.32 -35.07 -7.84
N PHE A 44 8.45 -35.28 -8.52
CA PHE A 44 8.72 -35.08 -9.96
C PHE A 44 7.99 -36.16 -10.82
N PRO A 45 7.84 -36.12 -12.19
CA PRO A 45 8.92 -35.80 -13.17
C PRO A 45 8.61 -35.22 -14.60
N ASN A 46 9.65 -34.58 -15.16
CA ASN A 46 10.18 -34.47 -16.55
C ASN A 46 9.34 -34.23 -17.85
N LEU A 47 9.65 -33.08 -18.51
CA LEU A 47 10.10 -32.79 -19.93
C LEU A 47 9.23 -33.20 -21.15
N PRO A 48 9.28 -32.55 -22.36
CA PRO A 48 10.45 -31.92 -23.01
C PRO A 48 10.29 -30.63 -23.89
N GLN A 49 11.46 -29.99 -24.10
CA GLN A 49 12.05 -29.27 -25.25
C GLN A 49 11.26 -28.34 -26.22
N GLU A 50 11.83 -27.12 -26.29
CA GLU A 50 12.16 -26.27 -27.47
C GLU A 50 11.26 -26.27 -28.72
N ARG A 51 10.75 -25.06 -29.03
CA ARG A 51 10.89 -24.48 -30.37
C ARG A 51 11.15 -22.97 -30.29
N SER A 52 12.29 -22.56 -30.85
CA SER A 52 12.48 -21.29 -31.56
C SER A 52 12.59 -21.65 -33.05
N PRO A 53 12.46 -20.74 -34.05
CA PRO A 53 12.76 -19.31 -33.96
C PRO A 53 11.84 -18.37 -34.78
N ASN A 54 12.16 -17.07 -34.67
CA ASN A 54 11.82 -15.97 -35.59
C ASN A 54 10.40 -15.39 -35.54
N ASN A 55 10.25 -14.34 -34.74
CA ASN A 55 9.47 -13.18 -35.17
C ASN A 55 10.31 -11.94 -34.94
N VAL A 56 10.60 -11.21 -36.02
CA VAL A 56 11.08 -9.83 -35.98
C VAL A 56 9.89 -9.01 -35.47
N GLY A 57 9.71 -8.99 -34.15
CA GLY A 57 8.63 -8.30 -33.49
C GLY A 57 8.94 -6.82 -33.39
N ASN A 58 8.22 -5.98 -34.12
CA ASN A 58 7.99 -4.61 -33.69
C ASN A 58 7.27 -4.71 -32.34
N ASN A 59 8.00 -4.57 -31.24
CA ASN A 59 7.46 -4.70 -29.91
C ASN A 59 7.04 -3.31 -29.40
N ASN A 60 5.81 -3.18 -28.90
CA ASN A 60 5.40 -1.97 -28.20
C ASN A 60 5.85 -2.10 -26.73
N PRO A 61 6.72 -1.20 -26.23
CA PRO A 61 7.14 -1.24 -24.85
C PRO A 61 5.96 -0.94 -23.93
N PHE A 62 5.85 -1.67 -22.82
CA PHE A 62 4.89 -1.38 -21.77
C PHE A 62 5.08 0.05 -21.23
N LYS A 63 3.97 0.75 -21.00
CA LYS A 63 3.96 2.11 -20.44
C LYS A 63 3.37 2.08 -19.03
N PRO A 64 4.18 2.10 -17.97
CA PRO A 64 3.67 2.15 -16.60
C PRO A 64 2.96 3.47 -16.31
N LYS A 65 2.11 3.46 -15.28
CA LYS A 65 1.32 4.61 -14.83
C LYS A 65 1.80 5.11 -13.46
N ASP A 66 3.11 5.24 -13.34
CA ASP A 66 3.81 5.60 -12.10
C ASP A 66 3.97 7.11 -11.90
N GLU A 67 3.50 7.91 -12.87
CA GLU A 67 3.54 9.35 -12.77
C GLU A 67 2.81 9.82 -11.49
N ASN A 68 3.53 10.59 -10.68
CA ASN A 68 3.06 11.13 -9.41
C ASN A 68 2.60 10.06 -8.40
N VAL A 69 3.20 8.85 -8.47
CA VAL A 69 3.07 7.81 -7.44
C VAL A 69 4.36 7.77 -6.62
N LEU A 70 4.26 8.11 -5.34
CA LEU A 70 5.41 8.20 -4.45
C LEU A 70 5.38 7.09 -3.42
N PHE A 71 6.52 6.44 -3.25
CA PHE A 71 6.80 5.63 -2.08
C PHE A 71 7.15 6.55 -0.92
N THR A 72 6.64 6.25 0.28
CA THR A 72 7.10 6.88 1.51
C THR A 72 7.76 5.82 2.37
N GLU A 73 9.01 6.08 2.76
CA GLU A 73 9.64 5.31 3.83
C GLU A 73 8.87 5.59 5.12
N SER A 74 8.60 4.53 5.87
CA SER A 74 7.95 4.63 7.18
C SER A 74 8.89 5.34 8.15
N GLY A 75 8.33 6.16 9.06
CA GLY A 75 9.06 6.52 10.26
C GLY A 75 9.45 5.28 11.08
N THR A 76 10.38 5.45 12.02
CA THR A 76 10.79 4.37 12.95
C THR A 76 10.21 4.56 14.35
N VAL A 77 9.36 5.57 14.54
CA VAL A 77 8.74 5.91 15.82
C VAL A 77 7.25 6.18 15.61
N GLU A 78 6.41 5.67 16.51
CA GLU A 78 4.97 5.92 16.50
C GLU A 78 4.67 7.43 16.43
N SER A 79 3.65 7.78 15.64
CA SER A 79 3.15 9.16 15.63
C SER A 79 2.33 9.43 16.89
N GLU A 80 2.15 10.71 17.23
CA GLU A 80 1.08 11.09 18.14
C GLU A 80 -0.28 10.67 17.54
N ASP A 81 -1.23 10.33 18.41
CA ASP A 81 -2.60 10.03 18.01
C ASP A 81 -3.23 11.25 17.34
N TRP A 82 -3.92 11.04 16.21
CA TRP A 82 -4.63 12.08 15.47
C TRP A 82 -6.05 11.66 15.12
N GLU A 83 -6.91 12.63 14.82
CA GLU A 83 -8.32 12.38 14.49
C GLU A 83 -8.58 12.32 12.98
N ILE A 84 -9.20 11.24 12.51
CA ILE A 84 -9.50 11.01 11.08
C ILE A 84 -10.36 12.14 10.49
N SER A 85 -11.41 12.56 11.19
CA SER A 85 -12.31 13.62 10.74
C SER A 85 -11.58 14.95 10.57
N GLU A 86 -10.62 15.25 11.45
CA GLU A 86 -9.80 16.46 11.35
C GLU A 86 -8.89 16.41 10.12
N GLN A 87 -8.22 15.28 9.87
CA GLN A 87 -7.31 15.17 8.72
C GLN A 87 -8.06 15.17 7.39
N ILE A 88 -9.22 14.52 7.32
CA ILE A 88 -10.12 14.59 6.15
C ILE A 88 -10.55 16.03 5.89
N LYS A 89 -10.96 16.76 6.93
CA LYS A 89 -11.35 18.17 6.81
C LYS A 89 -10.17 19.06 6.39
N ASN A 90 -8.99 18.84 6.95
CA ASN A 90 -7.79 19.62 6.65
C ASN A 90 -7.35 19.44 5.20
N TYR A 91 -7.49 18.22 4.64
CA TYR A 91 -6.99 17.90 3.30
C TYR A 91 -8.03 18.07 2.19
N LEU A 92 -9.28 17.70 2.45
CA LEU A 92 -10.37 17.67 1.46
C LEU A 92 -11.50 18.66 1.75
N GLY A 93 -11.47 19.34 2.90
CA GLY A 93 -12.53 20.25 3.32
C GLY A 93 -13.73 19.55 3.96
N GLU A 94 -14.74 20.35 4.30
CA GLU A 94 -16.02 19.87 4.82
C GLU A 94 -16.69 18.92 3.81
N GLY A 95 -17.11 17.74 4.28
CA GLY A 95 -17.72 16.72 3.42
C GLY A 95 -16.72 15.82 2.67
N GLY A 96 -15.44 15.81 3.03
CA GLY A 96 -14.41 14.98 2.39
C GLY A 96 -14.79 13.48 2.25
N PHE A 97 -15.44 12.87 3.23
CA PHE A 97 -15.93 11.49 3.13
C PHE A 97 -16.97 11.29 2.02
N SER A 98 -17.87 12.27 1.84
CA SER A 98 -18.85 12.25 0.74
C SER A 98 -18.16 12.40 -0.62
N THR A 99 -17.13 13.23 -0.70
CA THR A 99 -16.29 13.40 -1.90
C THR A 99 -15.61 12.10 -2.28
N ILE A 100 -14.95 11.42 -1.32
CA ILE A 100 -14.33 10.10 -1.52
C ILE A 100 -15.36 9.09 -2.02
N SER A 101 -16.50 9.00 -1.35
CA SER A 101 -17.53 8.01 -1.70
C SER A 101 -18.12 8.24 -3.09
N LYS A 102 -18.33 9.50 -3.48
CA LYS A 102 -18.78 9.85 -4.82
C LYS A 102 -17.76 9.45 -5.88
N ALA A 103 -16.47 9.74 -5.66
CA ALA A 103 -15.41 9.34 -6.58
C ALA A 103 -15.30 7.80 -6.69
N ILE A 104 -15.42 7.06 -5.58
CA ILE A 104 -15.46 5.59 -5.59
C ILE A 104 -16.63 5.09 -6.45
N LYS A 105 -17.84 5.66 -6.34
CA LYS A 105 -18.99 5.28 -7.18
C LYS A 105 -18.66 5.40 -8.66
N GLU A 106 -18.02 6.50 -9.04
CA GLU A 106 -17.71 6.81 -10.44
C GLU A 106 -16.61 5.87 -10.96
N VAL A 107 -15.53 5.68 -10.22
CA VAL A 107 -14.42 4.78 -10.58
C VAL A 107 -14.87 3.32 -10.65
N LEU A 108 -15.63 2.86 -9.65
CA LEU A 108 -16.15 1.49 -9.61
C LEU A 108 -17.44 1.30 -10.41
N LYS A 109 -18.00 2.34 -11.04
CA LYS A 109 -19.35 2.39 -11.66
C LYS A 109 -20.40 1.61 -10.85
N LYS A 110 -20.48 1.91 -9.56
CA LYS A 110 -21.31 1.20 -8.57
C LYS A 110 -22.13 2.21 -7.76
N GLU A 111 -23.45 2.14 -7.86
CA GLU A 111 -24.36 3.18 -7.33
C GLU A 111 -24.60 3.09 -5.81
N ASP A 112 -24.49 1.89 -5.24
CA ASP A 112 -24.85 1.58 -3.84
C ASP A 112 -23.76 1.89 -2.81
N ILE A 113 -22.65 2.51 -3.23
CA ILE A 113 -21.60 2.98 -2.30
C ILE A 113 -22.19 4.05 -1.38
N LYS A 114 -21.90 3.97 -0.08
CA LYS A 114 -22.29 4.96 0.92
C LYS A 114 -21.03 5.60 1.51
N PRO A 115 -21.14 6.81 2.08
CA PRO A 115 -20.14 7.32 3.01
C PRO A 115 -19.76 6.25 4.03
N LEU A 116 -18.49 5.87 3.99
CA LEU A 116 -17.87 4.98 4.94
C LEU A 116 -17.39 5.81 6.13
N ASP A 117 -17.37 5.19 7.31
CA ASP A 117 -17.00 5.81 8.59
C ASP A 117 -15.80 5.04 9.17
N PRO A 118 -14.57 5.39 8.76
CA PRO A 118 -13.37 4.76 9.27
C PRO A 118 -13.21 5.00 10.77
N ILE A 119 -12.78 3.97 11.49
CA ILE A 119 -12.60 4.01 12.94
C ILE A 119 -11.12 4.17 13.25
N GLY A 120 -10.77 5.24 13.96
CA GLY A 120 -9.42 5.45 14.47
C GLY A 120 -9.13 4.55 15.66
N VAL A 121 -8.05 3.78 15.59
CA VAL A 121 -7.54 2.91 16.65
C VAL A 121 -6.01 2.96 16.63
N THR A 122 -5.33 2.49 17.69
CA THR A 122 -3.88 2.27 17.60
C THR A 122 -3.57 1.07 16.69
N MET A 123 -2.35 0.96 16.18
CA MET A 123 -1.88 -0.22 15.43
C MET A 123 -2.08 -1.52 16.22
N LYS A 124 -1.83 -1.49 17.53
CA LYS A 124 -2.15 -2.61 18.43
C LYS A 124 -3.66 -2.89 18.46
N GLY A 125 -4.49 -1.84 18.49
CA GLY A 125 -5.94 -1.93 18.37
C GLY A 125 -6.41 -2.61 17.09
N ILE A 126 -5.75 -2.36 15.94
CA ILE A 126 -6.03 -3.07 14.68
C ILE A 126 -5.87 -4.59 14.88
N ILE A 127 -4.73 -5.01 15.44
CA ILE A 127 -4.45 -6.44 15.67
C ILE A 127 -5.50 -7.05 16.63
N GLU A 128 -5.94 -6.31 17.64
CA GLU A 128 -7.02 -6.75 18.53
C GLU A 128 -8.36 -6.92 17.81
N GLU A 129 -8.71 -6.00 16.92
CA GLU A 129 -9.93 -6.10 16.09
C GLU A 129 -9.85 -7.25 15.08
N MET A 130 -8.70 -7.47 14.44
CA MET A 130 -8.46 -8.64 13.58
C MET A 130 -8.70 -9.94 14.34
N LYS A 131 -8.14 -10.07 15.55
CA LYS A 131 -8.30 -11.26 16.40
C LYS A 131 -9.75 -11.52 16.84
N LYS A 132 -10.53 -10.47 17.04
CA LYS A 132 -11.97 -10.57 17.37
C LYS A 132 -12.78 -11.05 16.18
N ALA A 133 -12.35 -10.74 14.96
CA ALA A 133 -13.11 -11.05 13.75
C ALA A 133 -13.00 -12.53 13.33
N ASP A 134 -11.80 -13.12 13.35
CA ASP A 134 -11.58 -14.49 12.86
C ASP A 134 -10.43 -15.17 13.61
N GLU A 135 -10.57 -16.47 13.89
CA GLU A 135 -9.55 -17.29 14.54
C GLU A 135 -8.23 -17.32 13.76
N LYS A 136 -8.31 -17.23 12.42
CA LYS A 136 -7.13 -17.17 11.55
C LYS A 136 -6.25 -15.94 11.78
N TYR A 137 -6.67 -14.96 12.58
CA TYR A 137 -5.85 -13.80 12.93
C TYR A 137 -5.21 -13.90 14.32
N ARG A 138 -5.46 -14.98 15.09
CA ARG A 138 -4.93 -15.14 16.44
C ARG A 138 -3.40 -15.19 16.51
N GLN A 139 -2.74 -15.64 15.44
CA GLN A 139 -1.27 -15.70 15.41
C GLN A 139 -0.60 -14.32 15.29
N TYR A 140 -1.30 -13.28 14.84
CA TYR A 140 -0.69 -11.95 14.70
C TYR A 140 -0.36 -11.38 16.07
N LYS A 141 0.83 -10.82 16.22
CA LYS A 141 1.28 -10.15 17.45
C LYS A 141 1.78 -8.77 17.08
N TYR A 142 1.54 -7.81 17.98
CA TYR A 142 2.15 -6.50 17.85
C TYR A 142 3.66 -6.66 17.94
N ASN A 143 4.38 -6.11 16.96
CA ASN A 143 5.83 -6.10 16.92
C ASN A 143 6.33 -4.77 17.47
N ASP A 144 6.81 -4.79 18.72
CA ASP A 144 7.41 -3.61 19.37
C ASP A 144 8.84 -3.34 18.86
N GLU A 145 9.52 -4.35 18.32
CA GLU A 145 10.92 -4.25 17.85
C GLU A 145 11.01 -3.64 16.45
N ASP A 146 10.05 -3.97 15.59
CA ASP A 146 9.86 -3.35 14.28
C ASP A 146 8.40 -2.92 14.13
N ILE A 147 8.13 -1.67 14.51
CA ILE A 147 6.78 -1.13 14.47
C ILE A 147 6.23 -1.01 13.05
N THR A 148 7.09 -1.02 12.02
CA THR A 148 6.70 -0.92 10.61
C THR A 148 6.16 -2.23 10.05
N ASP A 149 6.38 -3.35 10.75
CA ASP A 149 5.77 -4.65 10.43
C ASP A 149 4.29 -4.76 10.83
N ASN A 150 3.78 -3.80 11.62
CA ASN A 150 2.39 -3.82 12.06
C ASN A 150 1.45 -3.24 10.98
N PRO A 151 0.23 -3.78 10.83
CA PRO A 151 -0.74 -3.22 9.90
C PRO A 151 -1.11 -1.79 10.30
N ILE A 152 -0.99 -0.87 9.35
CA ILE A 152 -1.33 0.55 9.54
C ILE A 152 -2.82 0.82 9.36
N ALA A 153 -3.52 -0.08 8.69
CA ALA A 153 -4.95 -0.05 8.45
C ALA A 153 -5.45 -1.47 8.20
N TRP A 154 -6.76 -1.68 8.34
CA TRP A 154 -7.40 -2.95 8.04
C TRP A 154 -8.89 -2.78 7.78
N THR A 155 -9.36 -3.33 6.65
CA THR A 155 -10.78 -3.53 6.39
C THR A 155 -11.22 -4.93 6.80
N ASN A 156 -12.22 -4.99 7.68
CA ASN A 156 -12.81 -6.26 8.09
C ASN A 156 -13.59 -6.88 6.91
N PRO A 157 -13.20 -8.08 6.44
CA PRO A 157 -13.78 -8.67 5.24
C PRO A 157 -15.21 -9.19 5.44
N ASP A 158 -15.70 -9.32 6.68
CA ASP A 158 -17.04 -9.86 6.94
C ASP A 158 -18.11 -8.78 7.10
N ASN A 159 -17.72 -7.54 7.41
CA ASN A 159 -18.66 -6.44 7.63
C ASN A 159 -18.25 -5.09 7.00
N GLY A 160 -17.09 -5.02 6.35
CA GLY A 160 -16.62 -3.81 5.67
C GLY A 160 -16.21 -2.67 6.60
N LYS A 161 -16.10 -2.90 7.92
CA LYS A 161 -15.60 -1.88 8.85
C LYS A 161 -14.13 -1.61 8.59
N ILE A 162 -13.78 -0.33 8.53
CA ILE A 162 -12.42 0.15 8.29
C ILE A 162 -11.81 0.59 9.60
N TYR A 163 -10.62 0.10 9.91
CA TYR A 163 -9.81 0.51 11.05
C TYR A 163 -8.53 1.18 10.55
N ILE A 164 -8.22 2.36 11.09
CA ILE A 164 -7.01 3.12 10.74
C ILE A 164 -6.14 3.27 11.99
N GLY A 165 -4.86 2.94 11.85
CA GLY A 165 -3.84 2.96 12.90
C GLY A 165 -3.33 4.38 13.13
N ILE A 166 -4.02 5.16 13.95
CA ILE A 166 -3.78 6.61 14.13
C ILE A 166 -2.42 6.94 14.76
N ASN A 167 -1.69 5.96 15.26
CA ASN A 167 -0.33 6.12 15.77
C ASN A 167 0.74 5.52 14.83
N SER A 168 0.35 5.13 13.60
CA SER A 168 1.29 4.49 12.68
C SER A 168 2.39 5.47 12.24
N PRO A 169 3.66 5.04 12.31
CA PRO A 169 4.79 5.84 11.85
C PRO A 169 4.70 6.19 10.36
N GLU A 170 3.99 5.40 9.55
CA GLU A 170 3.80 5.66 8.12
C GLU A 170 3.00 6.92 7.83
N TYR A 171 2.22 7.38 8.80
CA TYR A 171 1.43 8.60 8.67
C TYR A 171 2.20 9.85 9.06
N SER A 172 3.50 9.74 9.31
CA SER A 172 4.36 10.85 9.69
C SER A 172 5.66 10.88 8.87
N HIS A 173 6.22 12.07 8.71
CA HIS A 173 7.53 12.29 8.10
C HIS A 173 8.27 13.41 8.84
N LEU A 174 9.59 13.48 8.69
CA LEU A 174 10.36 14.59 9.24
C LEU A 174 10.28 15.78 8.30
N ASN A 175 9.88 16.94 8.82
CA ASN A 175 9.92 18.19 8.07
C ASN A 175 11.35 18.75 7.97
N ASN A 176 11.52 19.87 7.25
CA ASN A 176 12.83 20.50 7.05
C ASN A 176 13.51 21.02 8.34
N ARG A 177 12.80 21.02 9.48
CA ARG A 177 13.33 21.35 10.80
C ARG A 177 13.64 20.10 11.64
N GLY A 178 13.44 18.91 11.08
CA GLY A 178 13.60 17.63 11.79
C GLY A 178 12.47 17.34 12.78
N GLU A 179 11.33 18.01 12.65
CA GLU A 179 10.15 17.77 13.48
C GLU A 179 9.21 16.79 12.75
N SER A 180 8.55 15.90 13.49
CA SER A 180 7.55 15.00 12.92
C SER A 180 6.31 15.77 12.48
N GLU A 181 5.85 15.54 11.25
CA GLU A 181 4.67 16.13 10.64
C GLU A 181 3.83 15.04 9.97
N LEU A 182 2.50 15.15 10.06
CA LEU A 182 1.61 14.18 9.45
C LEU A 182 1.72 14.21 7.91
N ASN A 183 1.86 13.04 7.32
CA ASN A 183 1.78 12.85 5.88
C ASN A 183 0.31 12.72 5.46
N LEU A 184 -0.36 13.86 5.27
CA LEU A 184 -1.79 13.89 4.92
C LEU A 184 -2.07 13.16 3.60
N ALA A 185 -1.18 13.23 2.61
CA ALA A 185 -1.34 12.50 1.35
C ALA A 185 -1.42 10.98 1.57
N LYS A 186 -0.54 10.44 2.43
CA LYS A 186 -0.52 9.02 2.82
C LYS A 186 -1.73 8.62 3.68
N ILE A 187 -2.18 9.48 4.59
CA ILE A 187 -3.40 9.24 5.38
C ILE A 187 -4.61 9.12 4.43
N ILE A 188 -4.77 10.10 3.54
CA ILE A 188 -5.93 10.14 2.63
C ILE A 188 -5.89 9.02 1.60
N SER A 189 -4.72 8.70 1.03
CA SER A 189 -4.60 7.53 0.13
C SER A 189 -4.95 6.23 0.84
N THR A 190 -4.53 6.05 2.10
CA THR A 190 -4.86 4.84 2.87
C THR A 190 -6.35 4.77 3.17
N ILE A 191 -6.99 5.88 3.56
CA ILE A 191 -8.45 5.91 3.78
C ILE A 191 -9.20 5.56 2.48
N ILE A 192 -8.77 6.06 1.33
CA ILE A 192 -9.36 5.73 0.02
C ILE A 192 -9.15 4.24 -0.30
N HIS A 193 -7.95 3.71 -0.07
CA HIS A 193 -7.60 2.31 -0.31
C HIS A 193 -8.51 1.37 0.49
N GLU A 194 -8.61 1.57 1.81
CA GLU A 194 -9.49 0.76 2.66
C GLU A 194 -10.98 0.96 2.31
N SER A 195 -11.35 2.18 1.90
CA SER A 195 -12.71 2.46 1.42
C SER A 195 -13.06 1.67 0.16
N LEU A 196 -12.08 1.39 -0.70
CA LEU A 196 -12.26 0.54 -1.86
C LEU A 196 -12.38 -0.93 -1.47
N HIS A 197 -11.55 -1.44 -0.55
CA HIS A 197 -11.76 -2.77 0.02
C HIS A 197 -13.18 -2.92 0.57
N ALA A 198 -13.64 -1.99 1.41
CA ALA A 198 -14.99 -2.00 1.96
C ALA A 198 -16.08 -1.86 0.89
N SER A 199 -15.78 -1.26 -0.25
CA SER A 199 -16.72 -1.09 -1.37
C SER A 199 -16.72 -2.26 -2.37
N SER A 200 -15.69 -3.11 -2.33
CA SER A 200 -15.48 -4.24 -3.22
C SER A 200 -16.48 -5.38 -2.99
N HIS A 201 -16.44 -6.42 -3.83
CA HIS A 201 -17.33 -7.58 -3.70
C HIS A 201 -17.19 -8.24 -2.33
N GLN A 202 -18.27 -8.22 -1.53
CA GLN A 202 -18.30 -8.78 -0.17
C GLN A 202 -17.14 -8.30 0.72
N HIS A 203 -16.58 -7.12 0.46
CA HIS A 203 -15.38 -6.59 1.14
C HIS A 203 -14.12 -7.45 0.98
N LYS A 204 -14.14 -8.40 0.04
CA LYS A 204 -13.12 -9.42 -0.19
C LYS A 204 -12.46 -9.28 -1.56
N GLY A 205 -12.91 -8.34 -2.40
CA GLY A 205 -12.31 -8.01 -3.69
C GLY A 205 -11.76 -9.23 -4.45
N LEU A 206 -10.44 -9.27 -4.58
CA LEU A 206 -9.68 -10.35 -5.22
C LEU A 206 -8.87 -11.17 -4.21
N GLN A 207 -9.22 -11.17 -2.92
CA GLN A 207 -8.51 -11.94 -1.87
C GLN A 207 -8.40 -13.43 -2.21
N SER A 208 -9.48 -14.05 -2.69
CA SER A 208 -9.46 -15.47 -3.09
C SER A 208 -8.60 -15.75 -4.33
N GLN A 209 -8.25 -14.69 -5.07
CA GLN A 209 -7.46 -14.76 -6.29
C GLN A 209 -5.97 -14.50 -6.04
N THR A 210 -5.63 -14.01 -4.85
CA THR A 210 -4.27 -13.66 -4.46
C THR A 210 -3.55 -14.86 -3.88
N ASP A 211 -2.34 -15.13 -4.38
CA ASP A 211 -1.39 -16.01 -3.71
C ASP A 211 -0.36 -15.14 -2.96
N THR A 212 -0.53 -15.00 -1.64
CA THR A 212 0.38 -14.20 -0.81
C THR A 212 1.78 -14.81 -0.67
N LYS A 213 2.00 -16.03 -1.17
CA LYS A 213 3.32 -16.67 -1.23
C LYS A 213 4.05 -16.40 -2.55
N ALA A 214 3.33 -15.94 -3.56
CA ALA A 214 3.92 -15.61 -4.84
C ALA A 214 4.35 -14.14 -4.82
N ASP A 215 5.66 -13.92 -4.91
CA ASP A 215 6.24 -12.58 -4.95
C ASP A 215 5.60 -11.73 -6.06
N ASN A 216 5.27 -10.49 -5.71
CA ASN A 216 4.76 -9.48 -6.64
C ASN A 216 3.46 -9.87 -7.37
N LEU A 217 2.59 -10.69 -6.75
CA LEU A 217 1.30 -11.13 -7.33
C LEU A 217 0.12 -10.96 -6.38
N ASN A 218 0.17 -9.93 -5.52
CA ASN A 218 -0.94 -9.57 -4.65
C ASN A 218 -2.02 -8.81 -5.42
N TYR A 219 -2.85 -9.54 -6.19
CA TYR A 219 -3.92 -8.95 -7.00
C TYR A 219 -4.91 -8.13 -6.17
N ASP A 220 -5.22 -8.54 -4.96
CA ASP A 220 -6.17 -7.81 -4.11
C ASP A 220 -5.66 -6.43 -3.75
N GLU A 221 -4.44 -6.34 -3.21
CA GLU A 221 -3.83 -5.06 -2.83
C GLU A 221 -3.48 -4.22 -4.06
N TYR A 222 -2.90 -4.81 -5.10
CA TYR A 222 -2.45 -4.06 -6.27
C TYR A 222 -3.61 -3.53 -7.13
N VAL A 223 -4.69 -4.30 -7.30
CA VAL A 223 -5.89 -3.79 -8.00
C VAL A 223 -6.62 -2.77 -7.14
N THR A 224 -6.69 -2.96 -5.82
CA THR A 224 -7.25 -1.96 -4.90
C THR A 224 -6.46 -0.66 -5.00
N ASP A 225 -5.13 -0.73 -4.96
CA ASP A 225 -4.28 0.46 -5.00
C ASP A 225 -4.33 1.18 -6.35
N TYR A 226 -4.51 0.43 -7.46
CA TYR A 226 -4.78 1.02 -8.77
C TYR A 226 -6.05 1.88 -8.73
N PHE A 227 -7.17 1.34 -8.26
CA PHE A 227 -8.41 2.11 -8.15
C PHE A 227 -8.31 3.23 -7.12
N ALA A 228 -7.52 3.05 -6.06
CA ALA A 228 -7.28 4.08 -5.04
C ALA A 228 -6.57 5.29 -5.64
N ARG A 229 -5.56 5.05 -6.49
CA ARG A 229 -4.92 6.11 -7.28
C ARG A 229 -5.90 6.82 -8.20
N GLU A 230 -6.78 6.09 -8.90
CA GLU A 230 -7.78 6.72 -9.79
C GLU A 230 -8.76 7.60 -9.02
N VAL A 231 -9.27 7.12 -7.87
CA VAL A 231 -10.12 7.91 -6.97
C VAL A 231 -9.37 9.15 -6.45
N TYR A 232 -8.14 8.97 -5.98
CA TYR A 232 -7.32 10.06 -5.45
C TYR A 232 -7.07 11.13 -6.51
N LYS A 233 -6.68 10.74 -7.73
CA LYS A 233 -6.44 11.67 -8.86
C LYS A 233 -7.71 12.33 -9.37
N GLN A 234 -8.86 11.70 -9.22
CA GLN A 234 -10.14 12.34 -9.53
C GLN A 234 -10.46 13.49 -8.54
N ILE A 235 -10.12 13.32 -7.27
CA ILE A 235 -10.39 14.32 -6.22
C ILE A 235 -9.28 15.40 -6.18
N LEU A 236 -8.03 14.99 -6.42
CA LEU A 236 -6.82 15.79 -6.27
C LEU A 236 -5.87 15.57 -7.48
N PRO A 237 -6.20 16.09 -8.67
CA PRO A 237 -5.46 15.78 -9.90
C PRO A 237 -3.98 16.18 -9.84
N ASP A 238 -3.69 17.31 -9.19
CA ASP A 238 -2.35 17.90 -9.13
C ASP A 238 -1.54 17.46 -7.89
N LYS A 239 -2.06 16.54 -7.07
CA LYS A 239 -1.36 16.05 -5.86
C LYS A 239 -0.76 14.68 -6.09
N ASP A 240 0.42 14.44 -5.54
CA ASP A 240 1.05 13.12 -5.58
C ASP A 240 0.22 12.09 -4.78
N TYR A 241 0.11 10.89 -5.34
CA TYR A 241 -0.48 9.73 -4.69
C TYR A 241 0.61 9.00 -3.91
N VAL A 242 0.47 8.88 -2.60
CA VAL A 242 1.49 8.26 -1.73
C VAL A 242 1.04 6.87 -1.31
N THR A 243 1.86 5.85 -1.52
CA THR A 243 1.49 4.45 -1.30
C THR A 243 2.70 3.58 -0.96
N ASN A 244 2.48 2.47 -0.26
CA ASN A 244 3.51 1.48 0.06
C ASN A 244 3.36 0.19 -0.76
N TYR A 245 2.37 0.14 -1.66
CA TYR A 245 2.07 -1.03 -2.49
C TYR A 245 2.99 -1.14 -3.72
N PHE A 246 4.29 -1.17 -3.46
CA PHE A 246 5.31 -1.40 -4.47
C PHE A 246 5.78 -2.86 -4.47
N THR A 247 6.36 -3.29 -5.58
CA THR A 247 6.94 -4.61 -5.75
C THR A 247 8.33 -4.68 -5.11
N LYS A 248 8.74 -5.91 -4.79
CA LYS A 248 10.05 -6.21 -4.20
C LYS A 248 11.03 -6.72 -5.25
N GLY A 249 12.28 -6.27 -5.15
CA GLY A 249 13.39 -6.59 -6.03
C GLY A 249 14.06 -7.94 -5.78
N LEU A 250 15.27 -8.10 -6.29
CA LEU A 250 16.03 -9.36 -6.24
C LEU A 250 16.37 -9.82 -4.82
N ASP A 251 16.61 -8.87 -3.92
CA ASP A 251 16.98 -9.09 -2.51
C ASP A 251 15.76 -9.12 -1.57
N GLY A 252 14.55 -8.98 -2.13
CA GLY A 252 13.29 -8.92 -1.37
C GLY A 252 13.11 -7.64 -0.53
N LYS A 253 14.06 -6.70 -0.59
CA LYS A 253 14.07 -5.47 0.23
C LYS A 253 13.98 -4.22 -0.61
N GLU A 254 14.60 -4.23 -1.77
CA GLU A 254 14.58 -3.09 -2.68
C GLU A 254 13.16 -2.92 -3.26
N ILE A 255 12.58 -1.75 -3.04
CA ILE A 255 11.35 -1.31 -3.68
C ILE A 255 11.63 -1.05 -5.17
N LYS A 256 10.85 -1.66 -6.07
CA LYS A 256 11.12 -1.62 -7.51
C LYS A 256 10.15 -0.75 -8.30
N ILE A 257 8.91 -1.19 -8.45
CA ILE A 257 7.89 -0.49 -9.21
C ILE A 257 6.59 -0.44 -8.41
N TRP A 258 5.69 0.45 -8.76
CA TRP A 258 4.37 0.45 -8.16
C TRP A 258 3.59 -0.81 -8.58
N GLY A 259 3.01 -1.54 -7.63
CA GLY A 259 2.30 -2.79 -7.86
C GLY A 259 1.02 -2.62 -8.67
N GLY A 260 0.35 -1.46 -8.57
CA GLY A 260 -0.85 -1.14 -9.35
C GLY A 260 -0.64 -1.17 -10.87
N ASN A 261 0.60 -1.10 -11.35
CA ASN A 261 0.93 -1.32 -12.76
C ASN A 261 0.51 -2.68 -13.30
N ILE A 262 0.21 -3.66 -12.45
CA ILE A 262 -0.30 -4.97 -12.91
C ILE A 262 -1.59 -4.80 -13.73
N VAL A 263 -2.43 -3.83 -13.37
CA VAL A 263 -3.67 -3.51 -14.10
C VAL A 263 -3.35 -2.98 -15.49
N GLU A 264 -2.45 -1.99 -15.58
CA GLU A 264 -2.01 -1.45 -16.87
C GLU A 264 -1.31 -2.50 -17.74
N PHE A 265 -0.52 -3.37 -17.12
CA PHE A 265 0.14 -4.47 -17.81
C PHE A 265 -0.88 -5.43 -18.42
N MET A 266 -1.92 -5.82 -17.67
CA MET A 266 -3.02 -6.66 -18.17
C MET A 266 -3.81 -5.99 -19.30
N ILE A 267 -4.02 -4.68 -19.23
CA ILE A 267 -4.73 -3.91 -20.26
C ILE A 267 -3.89 -3.81 -21.54
N GLN A 268 -2.64 -3.35 -21.44
CA GLN A 268 -1.79 -3.09 -22.60
C GLN A 268 -1.35 -4.38 -23.31
N SER A 269 -1.31 -5.51 -22.59
CA SER A 269 -1.09 -6.84 -23.15
C SER A 269 -2.35 -7.50 -23.74
N LYS A 270 -3.52 -6.82 -23.69
CA LYS A 270 -4.83 -7.35 -24.09
C LYS A 270 -5.27 -8.61 -23.32
N HIS A 271 -4.68 -8.86 -22.14
CA HIS A 271 -5.04 -10.00 -21.30
C HIS A 271 -6.39 -9.77 -20.58
N SER A 272 -6.69 -8.53 -20.22
CA SER A 272 -7.99 -8.13 -19.65
C SER A 272 -8.27 -6.67 -19.95
N SER A 273 -9.53 -6.32 -20.11
CA SER A 273 -9.98 -4.93 -20.14
C SER A 273 -10.10 -4.37 -18.72
N LEU A 274 -10.02 -3.04 -18.59
CA LEU A 274 -10.29 -2.35 -17.32
C LEU A 274 -11.68 -2.70 -16.77
N GLU A 275 -12.66 -2.85 -17.67
CA GLU A 275 -14.03 -3.20 -17.32
C GLU A 275 -14.14 -4.60 -16.68
N GLU A 276 -13.45 -5.60 -17.22
CA GLU A 276 -13.42 -6.95 -16.65
C GLU A 276 -12.73 -6.96 -15.28
N ILE A 277 -11.61 -6.25 -15.13
CA ILE A 277 -10.90 -6.13 -13.85
C ILE A 277 -11.80 -5.45 -12.81
N ARG A 278 -12.45 -4.36 -13.18
CA ARG A 278 -13.39 -3.60 -12.33
C ARG A 278 -14.57 -4.45 -11.90
N GLN A 279 -15.21 -5.18 -12.82
CA GLN A 279 -16.34 -6.06 -12.49
C GLN A 279 -15.91 -7.25 -11.61
N ALA A 280 -14.74 -7.82 -11.85
CA ALA A 280 -14.20 -8.87 -10.99
C ALA A 280 -13.99 -8.35 -9.55
N TYR A 281 -13.38 -7.18 -9.43
CA TYR A 281 -13.11 -6.53 -8.14
C TYR A 281 -14.38 -6.08 -7.40
N ALA A 282 -15.27 -5.35 -8.07
CA ALA A 282 -16.42 -4.69 -7.45
C ALA A 282 -17.65 -5.59 -7.30
N GLU A 283 -17.81 -6.57 -8.20
CA GLU A 283 -19.01 -7.42 -8.30
C GLU A 283 -18.73 -8.92 -8.11
N GLY A 284 -17.46 -9.34 -8.05
CA GLY A 284 -17.09 -10.75 -7.86
C GLY A 284 -17.23 -11.58 -9.14
N LYS A 285 -17.18 -10.93 -10.32
CA LYS A 285 -17.08 -11.65 -11.59
C LYS A 285 -15.76 -12.45 -11.67
N PRO A 286 -15.67 -13.48 -12.53
CA PRO A 286 -14.42 -14.20 -12.73
C PRO A 286 -13.26 -13.27 -13.09
N PHE A 287 -12.14 -13.42 -12.40
CA PHE A 287 -10.92 -12.67 -12.66
C PHE A 287 -9.98 -13.50 -13.53
N ASN A 288 -9.53 -12.95 -14.66
CA ASN A 288 -8.55 -13.59 -15.52
C ASN A 288 -7.15 -13.31 -14.98
N LYS A 289 -6.51 -14.30 -14.35
CA LYS A 289 -5.16 -14.16 -13.81
C LYS A 289 -4.13 -14.27 -14.93
N LEU A 290 -3.02 -13.54 -14.77
CA LEU A 290 -1.88 -13.71 -15.66
C LEU A 290 -1.38 -15.15 -15.59
N ASP A 291 -1.11 -15.73 -16.75
CA ASP A 291 -0.54 -17.05 -16.90
C ASP A 291 0.55 -17.07 -17.99
N GLY A 292 1.19 -18.23 -18.12
CA GLY A 292 2.19 -18.49 -19.16
C GLY A 292 3.26 -17.40 -19.27
N LYS A 293 3.49 -16.92 -20.49
CA LYS A 293 4.54 -15.92 -20.78
C LYS A 293 4.25 -14.57 -20.11
N LEU A 294 3.00 -14.11 -20.09
CA LEU A 294 2.65 -12.80 -19.55
C LEU A 294 2.88 -12.73 -18.05
N LEU A 295 2.64 -13.83 -17.33
CA LEU A 295 2.97 -13.95 -15.91
C LEU A 295 4.48 -13.80 -15.66
N GLU A 296 5.30 -14.47 -16.47
CA GLU A 296 6.77 -14.41 -16.33
C GLU A 296 7.33 -13.04 -16.74
N ASP A 297 6.75 -12.41 -17.77
CA ASP A 297 7.09 -11.04 -18.16
C ASP A 297 6.76 -10.05 -17.03
N TRP A 298 5.58 -10.17 -16.41
CA TRP A 298 5.19 -9.36 -15.25
C TRP A 298 6.15 -9.58 -14.08
N LYS A 299 6.42 -10.83 -13.67
CA LYS A 299 7.34 -11.13 -12.57
C LYS A 299 8.73 -10.54 -12.82
N THR A 300 9.22 -10.64 -14.06
CA THR A 300 10.51 -10.07 -14.45
C THR A 300 10.50 -8.55 -14.33
N TYR A 301 9.45 -7.90 -14.86
CA TYR A 301 9.29 -6.46 -14.75
C TYR A 301 9.17 -6.01 -13.29
N ALA A 302 8.31 -6.65 -12.50
CA ALA A 302 8.11 -6.36 -11.09
C ALA A 302 9.38 -6.50 -10.25
N LYS A 303 10.24 -7.47 -10.58
CA LYS A 303 11.48 -7.76 -9.84
C LYS A 303 12.67 -6.91 -10.28
N LEU A 304 12.74 -6.56 -11.57
CA LEU A 304 13.91 -5.89 -12.16
C LEU A 304 13.67 -4.43 -12.56
N GLY A 305 12.41 -3.98 -12.61
CA GLY A 305 12.02 -2.68 -13.18
C GLY A 305 12.26 -2.58 -14.70
N LYS A 306 12.63 -3.68 -15.36
CA LYS A 306 12.95 -3.69 -16.79
C LYS A 306 11.65 -3.74 -17.60
N ILE A 307 11.36 -2.64 -18.31
CA ILE A 307 10.16 -2.51 -19.15
C ILE A 307 10.08 -3.67 -20.16
N PRO A 308 9.00 -4.48 -20.11
CA PRO A 308 8.80 -5.57 -21.03
C PRO A 308 8.25 -5.08 -22.37
N ASP A 309 8.60 -5.84 -23.40
CA ASP A 309 8.03 -5.75 -24.73
C ASP A 309 6.72 -6.55 -24.78
N LEU A 310 5.60 -5.89 -25.11
CA LEU A 310 4.29 -6.54 -25.13
C LEU A 310 3.96 -7.10 -26.52
N PRO A 311 3.20 -8.22 -26.60
CA PRO A 311 2.77 -8.79 -27.88
C PRO A 311 1.96 -7.79 -28.70
N ASN A 312 2.13 -7.84 -30.02
CA ASN A 312 1.70 -6.80 -30.94
C ASN A 312 0.20 -6.47 -30.89
N GLN A 313 -0.10 -5.17 -30.92
CA GLN A 313 -1.43 -4.60 -30.96
C GLN A 313 -1.97 -4.56 -32.40
N ASN A 314 -2.15 -5.71 -33.05
CA ASN A 314 -2.95 -5.78 -34.27
C ASN A 314 -4.43 -6.01 -33.94
#